data_AF-G7UQM0-F1
#
_entry.id   AF-G7UQM0-F1
#
_cell.length_a   1.000
_cell.length_b   1.000
_cell.length_c   1.000
_cell.angle_alpha   90.00
_cell.angle_beta   90.00
_cell.angle_gamma   90.00
#
_symmetry.space_group_name_H-M   'P 1'
#
loop_
_entity.id
_entity.type
_entity.pdbx_description
1 polymer ?
#
loop_
_entity_poly.entity_id
_entity_poly.type
_entity_poly.pdbx_seq_one_letter_code
_entity_poly.pdbx_strand_id
1 'polypeptide(L)'
;MRLRPALFALLAGIALIAGCAAPATTATTQAAPSDTRAPAAAANPAPASATGTLIAQPVTTAPAPAGATPVKVDTSCTSDAQCVVKNVGSCCGELPACVNADSPTDPAAVQAQCRASGRVGICGFRPISACQCQAGTCVPAEDGPAPSHDPAAAPAPVR
;
A
#
# COMPACT_ATOMS: atom_id res chain seq x y z
N MET A 1 32.48 37.79 -15.99
CA MET A 1 33.33 38.58 -15.06
C MET A 1 32.46 38.91 -13.85
N ARG A 2 32.36 38.13 -12.76
CA ARG A 2 33.34 37.66 -11.75
C ARG A 2 34.11 38.82 -11.09
N LEU A 3 33.64 39.24 -9.91
CA LEU A 3 34.33 39.75 -8.69
C LEU A 3 33.31 40.64 -7.95
N ARG A 4 32.78 40.31 -6.78
CA ARG A 4 33.49 40.15 -5.50
C ARG A 4 32.70 39.25 -4.53
N PRO A 5 33.18 38.03 -4.21
CA PRO A 5 32.83 37.30 -3.01
C PRO A 5 33.74 37.74 -1.84
N ALA A 6 33.43 37.34 -0.62
CA ALA A 6 34.32 37.38 0.57
C ALA A 6 34.34 38.65 1.46
N LEU A 7 33.18 39.20 1.83
CA LEU A 7 33.12 40.08 3.01
C LEU A 7 31.79 40.00 3.80
N PHE A 8 31.23 38.81 4.00
CA PHE A 8 30.09 38.64 4.95
C PHE A 8 30.13 37.30 5.68
N ALA A 9 31.33 36.77 5.91
CA ALA A 9 31.56 35.60 6.74
C ALA A 9 32.46 35.98 7.93
N LEU A 10 31.92 36.72 8.89
CA LEU A 10 32.30 36.66 10.31
C LEU A 10 31.38 37.61 11.08
N LEU A 11 30.99 37.21 12.30
CA LEU A 11 30.27 37.99 13.33
C LEU A 11 28.74 37.94 13.29
N ALA A 12 28.18 36.82 13.75
CA ALA A 12 27.31 36.80 14.94
C ALA A 12 26.81 35.37 15.19
N GLY A 13 27.58 34.61 15.99
CA GLY A 13 26.97 33.57 16.83
C GLY A 13 26.22 34.23 18.00
N ILE A 14 25.60 33.39 18.85
CA ILE A 14 24.70 33.68 20.00
C ILE A 14 23.22 33.67 19.55
N ALA A 15 22.27 32.85 20.03
CA ALA A 15 22.07 32.02 21.23
C ALA A 15 21.10 30.86 20.85
N LEU A 16 21.28 29.61 21.29
CA LEU A 16 20.98 29.05 22.62
C LEU A 16 19.50 29.18 23.06
N ILE A 17 18.84 28.01 23.06
CA ILE A 17 17.81 27.49 23.99
C ILE A 17 16.50 28.28 24.17
N ALA A 18 15.35 27.67 23.78
CA ALA A 18 14.16 27.50 24.63
C ALA A 18 12.94 27.01 23.81
N GLY A 19 12.20 26.04 24.35
CA GLY A 19 10.76 25.97 24.12
C GLY A 19 10.23 24.80 23.28
N CYS A 20 10.32 23.58 23.80
CA CYS A 20 9.35 22.55 23.46
C CYS A 20 8.04 22.89 24.21
N ALA A 21 7.16 23.66 23.59
CA ALA A 21 5.81 23.90 24.11
C ALA A 21 4.88 22.84 23.54
N ALA A 22 4.63 21.79 24.33
CA ALA A 22 3.56 20.84 24.09
C ALA A 22 2.21 21.58 24.20
N PRO A 23 1.29 21.47 23.22
CA PRO A 23 -0.08 21.92 23.44
C PRO A 23 -0.73 20.97 24.45
N ALA A 24 -1.04 21.49 25.64
CA ALA A 24 -1.96 20.82 26.55
C ALA A 24 -3.32 20.73 25.86
N THR A 25 -3.78 19.52 25.61
CA THR A 25 -5.16 19.25 25.20
C THR A 25 -6.08 19.64 26.34
N THR A 26 -6.67 20.83 26.26
CA THR A 26 -7.83 21.21 27.05
C THR A 26 -8.99 20.29 26.67
N ALA A 27 -9.29 19.34 27.54
CA ALA A 27 -10.58 18.67 27.55
C ALA A 27 -11.64 19.69 27.98
N THR A 28 -12.06 20.54 27.05
CA THR A 28 -13.30 21.30 27.21
C THR A 28 -14.44 20.33 26.99
N THR A 29 -15.06 19.90 28.09
CA THR A 29 -16.40 19.34 28.09
C THR A 29 -17.37 20.40 27.56
N GLN A 30 -17.51 20.47 26.24
CA GLN A 30 -18.56 21.23 25.58
C GLN A 30 -19.83 20.39 25.66
N ALA A 31 -20.70 20.74 26.60
CA ALA A 31 -22.09 20.30 26.59
C ALA A 31 -22.71 20.72 25.25
N ALA A 32 -23.06 19.75 24.41
CA ALA A 32 -23.79 20.00 23.18
C ALA A 32 -25.27 20.26 23.51
N PRO A 33 -25.90 21.31 22.97
CA PRO A 33 -27.34 21.47 23.03
C PRO A 33 -28.00 20.34 22.22
N SER A 34 -28.91 19.61 22.87
CA SER A 34 -29.81 18.65 22.21
C SER A 34 -30.86 19.42 21.41
N ASP A 35 -30.60 19.63 20.12
CA ASP A 35 -31.69 19.89 19.17
C ASP A 35 -31.26 19.53 17.76
N THR A 36 -31.53 18.30 17.33
CA THR A 36 -31.70 17.96 15.91
C THR A 36 -32.55 16.69 15.81
N ARG A 37 -33.84 16.92 15.61
CA ARG A 37 -34.84 16.13 14.87
C ARG A 37 -34.33 14.82 14.26
N ALA A 38 -34.85 13.70 14.77
CA ALA A 38 -34.70 12.37 14.19
C ALA A 38 -35.12 12.34 12.71
N PRO A 39 -34.32 11.77 11.80
CA PRO A 39 -34.80 11.38 10.48
C PRO A 39 -35.76 10.21 10.64
N ALA A 40 -36.92 10.31 10.00
CA ALA A 40 -37.85 9.21 9.83
C ALA A 40 -37.11 8.01 9.23
N ALA A 41 -37.21 6.86 9.90
CA ALA A 41 -36.72 5.59 9.37
C ALA A 41 -37.46 5.30 8.06
N ALA A 42 -36.75 5.46 6.94
CA ALA A 42 -37.18 4.88 5.69
C ALA A 42 -37.21 3.36 5.89
N ALA A 43 -38.41 2.79 5.81
CA ALA A 43 -38.61 1.35 5.81
C ALA A 43 -37.87 0.75 4.61
N ASN A 44 -36.76 0.06 4.87
CA ASN A 44 -36.13 -0.80 3.88
C ASN A 44 -37.04 -2.02 3.68
N PRO A 45 -37.38 -2.42 2.44
CA PRO A 45 -38.03 -3.69 2.19
C PRO A 45 -37.09 -4.81 2.61
N ALA A 46 -37.60 -5.74 3.43
CA ALA A 46 -36.89 -6.96 3.78
C ALA A 46 -36.50 -7.75 2.51
N PRO A 47 -35.26 -8.24 2.37
CA PRO A 47 -34.96 -9.20 1.31
C PRO A 47 -35.74 -10.48 1.61
N ALA A 48 -36.57 -10.90 0.66
CA ALA A 48 -37.30 -12.14 0.71
C ALA A 48 -36.31 -13.29 0.96
N SER A 49 -36.52 -14.02 2.05
CA SER A 49 -35.82 -15.27 2.33
C SER A 49 -36.16 -16.26 1.23
N ALA A 50 -35.25 -16.40 0.27
CA ALA A 50 -35.28 -17.51 -0.67
C ALA A 50 -34.93 -18.78 0.10
N THR A 51 -35.94 -19.53 0.52
CA THR A 51 -35.80 -20.92 0.95
C THR A 51 -35.49 -21.76 -0.29
N GLY A 52 -34.27 -21.64 -0.79
CA GLY A 52 -33.71 -22.50 -1.83
C GLY A 52 -32.91 -23.60 -1.17
N THR A 53 -33.35 -24.84 -1.32
CA THR A 53 -32.60 -26.05 -0.96
C THR A 53 -31.19 -25.96 -1.52
N LEU A 54 -30.19 -25.81 -0.66
CA LEU A 54 -28.78 -25.94 -1.01
C LEU A 54 -28.51 -27.41 -1.36
N ILE A 55 -28.68 -27.77 -2.63
CA ILE A 55 -28.02 -28.93 -3.18
C ILE A 55 -26.51 -28.63 -3.16
N ALA A 56 -25.78 -29.33 -2.28
CA ALA A 56 -24.33 -29.31 -2.27
C ALA A 56 -23.84 -29.86 -3.61
N GLN A 57 -23.49 -28.96 -4.53
CA GLN A 57 -22.78 -29.36 -5.74
C GLN A 57 -21.39 -29.86 -5.31
N PRO A 58 -20.99 -31.09 -5.65
CA PRO A 58 -19.62 -31.53 -5.43
C PRO A 58 -18.70 -30.61 -6.23
N VAL A 59 -17.94 -29.77 -5.53
CA VAL A 59 -16.83 -29.04 -6.14
C VAL A 59 -15.77 -30.09 -6.49
N THR A 60 -15.82 -30.60 -7.71
CA THR A 60 -14.70 -31.32 -8.30
C THR A 60 -13.56 -30.33 -8.43
N THR A 61 -12.65 -30.33 -7.44
CA THR A 61 -11.34 -29.72 -7.54
C THR A 61 -10.52 -30.50 -8.57
N ALA A 62 -10.82 -30.31 -9.85
CA ALA A 62 -9.93 -30.73 -10.91
C ALA A 62 -8.65 -29.89 -10.78
N PRO A 63 -7.46 -30.51 -10.63
CA PRO A 63 -6.20 -29.78 -10.63
C PRO A 63 -6.09 -29.00 -11.94
N ALA A 64 -5.88 -27.69 -11.87
CA ALA A 64 -5.53 -26.90 -13.04
C ALA A 64 -4.27 -27.51 -13.69
N PRO A 65 -4.22 -27.63 -15.03
CA PRO A 65 -3.12 -28.30 -15.71
C PRO A 65 -1.79 -27.63 -15.36
N ALA A 66 -0.86 -28.44 -14.85
CA ALA A 66 0.53 -28.05 -14.61
C ALA A 66 1.19 -27.77 -15.97
N GLY A 67 1.18 -26.51 -16.39
CA GLY A 67 1.65 -26.10 -17.70
C GLY A 67 1.16 -24.73 -18.18
N ALA A 68 0.32 -24.04 -17.40
CA ALA A 68 -0.11 -22.68 -17.72
C ALA A 68 1.10 -21.76 -17.86
N THR A 69 1.26 -21.15 -19.05
CA THR A 69 2.27 -20.11 -19.27
C THR A 69 2.00 -18.94 -18.33
N PRO A 70 3.04 -18.33 -17.71
CA PRO A 70 2.84 -17.20 -16.81
C PRO A 70 2.02 -16.11 -17.49
N VAL A 71 0.92 -15.74 -16.85
CA VAL A 71 0.08 -14.62 -17.31
C VAL A 71 0.94 -13.37 -17.32
N LYS A 72 0.96 -12.67 -18.47
CA LYS A 72 1.68 -11.41 -18.60
C LYS A 72 0.87 -10.30 -17.92
N VAL A 73 1.44 -9.74 -16.86
CA VAL A 73 0.89 -8.58 -16.18
C VAL A 73 1.17 -7.33 -17.01
N ASP A 74 0.14 -6.51 -17.20
CA ASP A 74 0.22 -5.20 -17.80
C ASP A 74 0.32 -4.12 -16.72
N THR A 75 1.27 -3.21 -16.92
CA THR A 75 1.49 -2.06 -16.04
C THR A 75 1.31 -0.75 -16.79
N SER A 76 0.85 -0.79 -18.03
CA SER A 76 0.68 0.40 -18.87
C SER A 76 -0.49 1.24 -18.33
N CYS A 77 -0.36 2.56 -18.39
CA CYS A 77 -1.44 3.45 -17.96
C CYS A 77 -1.41 4.79 -18.70
N THR A 78 -2.55 5.48 -18.70
CA THR A 78 -2.64 6.89 -19.15
C THR A 78 -3.05 7.84 -18.01
N SER A 79 -3.64 7.30 -16.94
CA SER A 79 -4.04 8.06 -15.75
C SER A 79 -4.00 7.17 -14.51
N ASP A 80 -3.93 7.81 -13.34
CA ASP A 80 -3.88 7.12 -12.03
C ASP A 80 -5.09 6.20 -11.80
N ALA A 81 -6.24 6.56 -12.35
CA ALA A 81 -7.48 5.79 -12.23
C ALA A 81 -7.40 4.38 -12.87
N GLN A 82 -6.43 4.15 -13.75
CA GLN A 82 -6.20 2.84 -14.35
C GLN A 82 -5.29 1.95 -13.49
N CYS A 83 -4.61 2.51 -12.49
CA CYS A 83 -3.67 1.78 -11.67
C CYS A 83 -4.31 1.32 -10.36
N VAL A 84 -4.23 0.02 -10.10
CA VAL A 84 -4.78 -0.60 -8.90
C VAL A 84 -3.78 -1.57 -8.30
N VAL A 85 -3.88 -1.78 -6.98
CA VAL A 85 -3.12 -2.83 -6.29
C VAL A 85 -3.81 -4.17 -6.57
N LYS A 86 -3.11 -5.09 -7.24
CA LYS A 86 -3.56 -6.48 -7.43
C LYS A 86 -2.51 -7.44 -6.90
N ASN A 87 -2.95 -8.63 -6.50
CA ASN A 87 -2.05 -9.72 -6.18
C ASN A 87 -1.57 -10.39 -7.48
N VAL A 88 -0.30 -10.20 -7.83
CA VAL A 88 0.32 -10.84 -9.00
C VAL A 88 0.87 -12.23 -8.68
N GLY A 89 1.02 -12.55 -7.39
CA GLY A 89 1.61 -13.78 -6.90
C GLY A 89 3.14 -13.82 -7.00
N SER A 90 3.75 -14.56 -6.09
CA SER A 90 5.18 -14.85 -6.05
C SER A 90 5.41 -16.25 -5.47
N CYS A 91 6.61 -16.79 -5.64
CA CYS A 91 6.94 -18.10 -5.09
C CYS A 91 6.87 -18.18 -3.56
N CYS A 92 6.93 -17.04 -2.89
CA CYS A 92 6.80 -16.97 -1.44
C CYS A 92 5.34 -16.78 -0.96
N GLY A 93 4.39 -16.44 -1.85
CA GLY A 93 3.00 -16.13 -1.48
C GLY A 93 2.38 -14.98 -2.28
N GLU A 94 1.48 -14.26 -1.63
CA GLU A 94 0.86 -13.05 -2.17
C GLU A 94 1.89 -11.93 -2.38
N LEU A 95 1.80 -11.28 -3.53
CA LEU A 95 2.64 -10.16 -3.91
C LEU A 95 1.72 -9.03 -4.40
N PRO A 96 1.39 -8.04 -3.56
CA PRO A 96 0.65 -6.86 -4.01
C PRO A 96 1.55 -6.03 -4.94
N ALA A 97 1.03 -5.65 -6.10
CA ALA A 97 1.73 -4.81 -7.07
C ALA A 97 0.75 -3.83 -7.72
N CYS A 98 1.27 -2.66 -8.12
CA CYS A 98 0.54 -1.71 -8.94
C CYS A 98 0.54 -2.16 -10.39
N VAL A 99 -0.65 -2.39 -10.92
CA VAL A 99 -0.85 -2.88 -12.28
C VAL A 99 -2.07 -2.19 -12.89
N ASN A 100 -2.22 -2.30 -14.21
CA ASN A 100 -3.44 -1.82 -14.84
C ASN A 100 -4.66 -2.61 -14.31
N ALA A 101 -5.79 -1.93 -14.07
CA ALA A 101 -7.03 -2.55 -13.59
C ALA A 101 -7.48 -3.72 -14.47
N ASP A 102 -7.33 -3.57 -15.77
CA ASP A 102 -7.69 -4.56 -16.79
C ASP A 102 -6.61 -5.64 -16.97
N SER A 103 -5.44 -5.50 -16.33
CA SER A 103 -4.37 -6.50 -16.39
C SER A 103 -4.84 -7.83 -15.83
N PRO A 104 -4.64 -8.96 -16.53
CA PRO A 104 -4.86 -10.27 -15.94
C PRO A 104 -3.81 -10.56 -14.86
N THR A 105 -4.19 -11.32 -13.84
CA THR A 105 -3.31 -11.81 -12.77
C THR A 105 -3.71 -13.23 -12.41
N ASP A 106 -2.74 -14.12 -12.23
CA ASP A 106 -3.00 -15.51 -11.80
C ASP A 106 -2.01 -15.93 -10.70
N PRO A 107 -2.21 -15.45 -9.46
CA PRO A 107 -1.33 -15.79 -8.35
C PRO A 107 -1.34 -17.30 -8.03
N ALA A 108 -2.43 -18.01 -8.36
CA ALA A 108 -2.54 -19.44 -8.13
C ALA A 108 -1.64 -20.24 -9.07
N ALA A 109 -1.60 -19.89 -10.36
CA ALA A 109 -0.69 -20.52 -11.33
C ALA A 109 0.77 -20.24 -10.99
N VAL A 110 1.12 -19.01 -10.59
CA VAL A 110 2.47 -18.68 -10.11
C VAL A 110 2.83 -19.59 -8.94
N GLN A 111 1.93 -19.73 -7.97
CA GLN A 111 2.22 -20.55 -6.80
C GLN A 111 2.32 -22.04 -7.11
N ALA A 112 1.50 -22.55 -8.03
CA ALA A 112 1.60 -23.93 -8.52
C ALA A 112 2.96 -24.18 -9.20
N GLN A 113 3.42 -23.27 -10.06
CA GLN A 113 4.72 -23.36 -10.70
C GLN A 113 5.88 -23.33 -9.69
N CYS A 114 5.80 -22.48 -8.68
CA CYS A 114 6.82 -22.36 -7.65
C CYS A 114 6.90 -23.62 -6.78
N ARG A 115 5.76 -24.25 -6.45
CA ARG A 115 5.73 -25.57 -5.78
C ARG A 115 6.34 -26.65 -6.66
N ALA A 116 5.97 -26.71 -7.94
CA ALA A 116 6.51 -27.68 -8.89
C ALA A 116 8.02 -27.55 -9.08
N SER A 117 8.57 -26.33 -8.98
CA SER A 117 10.00 -26.05 -9.12
C SER A 117 10.77 -26.03 -7.79
N GLY A 118 10.10 -26.26 -6.66
CA GLY A 118 10.72 -26.23 -5.33
C GLY A 118 11.22 -24.84 -4.90
N ARG A 119 10.75 -23.75 -5.52
CA ARG A 119 11.24 -22.37 -5.31
C ARG A 119 10.48 -21.61 -4.23
N VAL A 120 9.85 -22.30 -3.28
CA VAL A 120 9.06 -21.67 -2.22
C VAL A 120 9.95 -21.08 -1.11
N GLY A 121 9.54 -19.96 -0.52
CA GLY A 121 10.30 -19.26 0.52
C GLY A 121 9.44 -18.34 1.39
N ILE A 122 10.07 -17.53 2.25
CA ILE A 122 9.40 -16.57 3.14
C ILE A 122 9.21 -15.24 2.40
N CYS A 123 8.00 -14.67 2.49
CA CYS A 123 7.69 -13.32 1.98
C CYS A 123 8.14 -12.23 2.96
N GLY A 124 8.70 -11.15 2.42
CA GLY A 124 8.99 -9.90 3.16
C GLY A 124 8.44 -8.67 2.44
N PHE A 125 7.32 -8.80 1.72
CA PHE A 125 6.77 -7.71 0.93
C PHE A 125 6.08 -6.67 1.80
N ARG A 126 6.25 -5.40 1.44
CA ARG A 126 5.57 -4.29 2.09
C ARG A 126 4.16 -4.13 1.47
N PRO A 127 3.15 -3.80 2.28
CA PRO A 127 1.85 -3.42 1.73
C PRO A 127 1.98 -2.13 0.92
N ILE A 128 1.25 -2.05 -0.19
CA ILE A 128 1.16 -0.87 -1.05
C ILE A 128 -0.19 -0.21 -0.76
N SER A 129 -0.18 1.06 -0.35
CA SER A 129 -1.39 1.77 0.07
C SER A 129 -2.15 2.38 -1.11
N ALA A 130 -1.43 2.82 -2.15
CA ALA A 130 -2.00 3.41 -3.36
C ALA A 130 -1.06 3.24 -4.57
N CYS A 131 -1.60 3.47 -5.76
CA CYS A 131 -0.87 3.43 -7.03
C CYS A 131 -1.13 4.71 -7.83
N GLN A 132 -0.18 5.08 -8.68
CA GLN A 132 -0.30 6.19 -9.62
C GLN A 132 0.34 5.81 -10.95
N CYS A 133 -0.05 6.54 -11.99
CA CYS A 133 0.50 6.43 -13.32
C CYS A 133 1.70 7.38 -13.46
N GLN A 134 2.91 6.83 -13.42
CA GLN A 134 4.13 7.58 -13.62
C GLN A 134 4.78 7.19 -14.95
N ALA A 135 4.96 8.17 -15.85
CA ALA A 135 5.58 7.97 -17.16
C ALA A 135 4.94 6.82 -17.98
N GLY A 136 3.61 6.70 -17.91
CA GLY A 136 2.84 5.66 -18.61
C GLY A 136 2.93 4.26 -17.98
N THR A 137 3.48 4.16 -16.76
CA THR A 137 3.60 2.90 -16.00
C THR A 137 2.97 3.04 -14.62
N CYS A 138 2.19 2.04 -14.19
CA CYS A 138 1.64 1.95 -12.85
C CYS A 138 2.76 1.66 -11.84
N VAL A 139 2.91 2.56 -10.88
CA VAL A 139 3.91 2.46 -9.81
C VAL A 139 3.24 2.69 -8.45
N PRO A 140 3.86 2.24 -7.34
CA PRO A 140 3.40 2.58 -6.00
C PRO A 140 3.41 4.08 -5.74
N ALA A 141 2.43 4.55 -4.98
CA ALA A 141 2.44 5.89 -4.44
C ALA A 141 3.52 5.99 -3.38
N GLU A 142 4.31 7.05 -3.45
CA GLU A 142 5.20 7.40 -2.36
C GLU A 142 4.30 7.77 -1.17
N ASP A 143 4.04 6.80 -0.30
CA ASP A 143 3.66 7.09 1.07
C ASP A 143 4.84 7.88 1.65
N GLY A 144 4.59 9.11 2.14
CA GLY A 144 5.61 10.13 2.48
C GLY A 144 6.86 9.62 3.23
N PRO A 145 7.92 10.45 3.29
CA PRO A 145 9.33 10.04 3.30
C PRO A 145 9.59 8.64 3.86
N ALA A 146 9.93 7.72 2.95
CA ALA A 146 10.40 6.39 3.30
C ALA A 146 11.49 6.52 4.39
N PRO A 147 11.47 5.68 5.45
CA PRO A 147 12.59 5.65 6.38
C PRO A 147 13.83 5.22 5.60
N SER A 148 14.72 6.18 5.37
CA SER A 148 16.07 5.95 4.90
C SER A 148 16.65 4.80 5.74
N HIS A 149 16.93 3.67 5.11
CA HIS A 149 17.85 2.71 5.69
C HIS A 149 19.23 3.39 5.64
N ASP A 150 19.50 4.23 6.64
CA ASP A 150 20.86 4.59 6.99
C ASP A 150 21.51 3.30 7.52
N PRO A 151 22.49 2.70 6.80
CA PRO A 151 23.31 1.68 7.41
C PRO A 151 24.02 2.36 8.58
N ALA A 152 23.58 2.05 9.80
CA ALA A 152 24.23 2.50 11.02
C ALA A 152 25.74 2.35 10.87
N ALA A 153 26.46 3.45 11.09
CA ALA A 153 27.90 3.53 10.96
C ALA A 153 28.55 2.29 11.60
N ALA A 154 29.34 1.58 10.79
CA ALA A 154 30.07 0.40 11.24
C ALA A 154 30.85 0.73 12.54
N PRO A 155 30.79 -0.12 13.58
CA PRO A 155 31.57 0.12 14.79
C PRO A 155 33.05 0.18 14.43
N ALA A 156 33.74 1.22 14.92
CA ALA A 156 35.17 1.41 14.68
C ALA A 156 35.97 0.18 15.12
N PRO A 157 37.04 -0.21 14.40
CA PRO A 157 37.83 -1.40 14.74
C PRO A 157 38.50 -1.22 16.10
N VAL A 158 38.25 -2.18 17.00
CA VAL A 158 38.97 -2.30 18.28
C VAL A 158 40.40 -2.75 17.95
N ARG A 159 41.38 -1.94 18.32
CA ARG A 159 42.82 -2.25 18.22
C ARG A 159 43.29 -2.97 19.48
#